data_AF-E3CS60-F1
#
_entry.id   AF-E3CS60-F1
#
_cell.length_a   1.000
_cell.length_b   1.000
_cell.length_c   1.000
_cell.angle_alpha   90.00
_cell.angle_beta   90.00
_cell.angle_gamma   90.00
#
_symmetry.space_group_name_H-M   'P 1'
#
loop_
_entity.id
_entity.type
_entity.pdbx_description
1 polymer ?
#
loop_
_entity_poly.entity_id
_entity_poly.type
_entity_poly.pdbx_seq_one_letter_code
_entity_poly.pdbx_strand_id
1 'polypeptide(L)' 'MGKRLYDIEMMKIELEALYQNALIDKENYLIAEMILRREHRIEMEKENE' A
#
# COMPACT_ATOMS: atom_id res chain seq x y z
N MET A 1 10.98 5.72 9.91
CA MET A 1 10.39 6.74 9.03
C MET A 1 11.53 7.39 8.27
N GLY A 2 11.64 7.18 6.97
CA GLY A 2 12.79 7.69 6.21
C GLY A 2 13.02 7.11 4.82
N LYS A 3 12.32 6.03 4.45
CA LYS A 3 12.27 5.55 3.06
C LYS A 3 10.83 5.37 2.64
N ARG A 4 10.51 5.85 1.43
CA ARG A 4 9.17 5.75 0.84
C ARG A 4 8.70 4.30 0.70
N LEU A 5 9.62 3.34 0.52
CA LEU A 5 9.29 1.92 0.49
C LEU A 5 8.64 1.44 1.79
N TYR A 6 9.20 1.81 2.96
CA TYR A 6 8.63 1.48 4.25
C TYR A 6 7.28 2.15 4.50
N ASP A 7 7.11 3.39 4.03
CA ASP A 7 5.83 4.08 4.16
C ASP A 7 4.74 3.34 3.35
N ILE A 8 5.06 2.86 2.14
CA ILE A 8 4.14 2.05 1.33
C ILE A 8 3.83 0.70 2.00
N GLU A 9 4.81 0.05 2.65
CA GLU A 9 4.58 -1.18 3.41
C GLU A 9 3.67 -0.94 4.62
N MET A 10 3.86 0.16 5.35
CA MET A 10 2.99 0.57 6.45
C MET A 10 1.55 0.82 5.96
N MET A 11 1.41 1.55 4.84
CA MET A 11 0.10 1.83 4.24
C MET A 11 -0.67 0.57 3.84
N LYS A 12 0.03 -0.50 3.40
CA LYS A 12 -0.63 -1.79 3.10
C LYS A 12 -1.24 -2.42 4.36
N ILE A 13 -0.51 -2.38 5.48
CA ILE A 13 -1.00 -2.90 6.78
C ILE A 13 -2.21 -2.08 7.24
N GLU A 14 -2.14 -0.75 7.13
CA GLU A 14 -3.24 0.14 7.49
C GLU A 14 -4.48 -0.09 6.60
N LEU A 15 -4.29 -0.26 5.28
CA LEU A 15 -5.37 -0.55 4.35
C LEU A 15 -6.07 -1.87 4.67
N GLU A 16 -5.31 -2.92 5.00
CA GLU A 16 -5.86 -4.19 5.45
C GLU A 16 -6.67 -4.01 6.74
N ALA A 17 -6.13 -3.28 7.73
CA ALA A 17 -6.86 -3.00 8.96
C ALA A 17 -8.17 -2.24 8.71
N LEU A 18 -8.18 -1.24 7.82
CA LEU A 18 -9.40 -0.51 7.45
C LEU A 18 -10.47 -1.44 6.85
N TYR A 19 -10.07 -2.36 5.97
CA TYR A 19 -10.98 -3.32 5.37
C TYR A 19 -11.50 -4.36 6.38
N GLN A 20 -10.62 -4.90 7.23
CA GLN A 20 -11.03 -5.87 8.28
C GLN A 20 -12.00 -5.26 9.31
N ASN A 21 -11.88 -3.96 9.57
CA ASN A 21 -12.80 -3.23 10.45
C ASN A 21 -14.06 -2.72 9.72
N ALA A 22 -14.27 -3.12 8.46
CA ALA A 22 -15.40 -2.70 7.61
C ALA A 22 -15.54 -1.17 7.47
N LEU A 23 -14.42 -0.43 7.57
CA LEU A 23 -14.38 1.02 7.42
C LEU A 23 -14.31 1.46 5.94
N ILE A 24 -13.97 0.54 5.04
CA ILE A 24 -14.01 0.70 3.59
C ILE A 24 -14.66 -0.53 2.95
N ASP A 25 -15.33 -0.33 1.83
CA ASP A 25 -15.89 -1.44 1.06
C ASP A 25 -14.81 -2.20 0.26
N LYS A 26 -15.21 -3.35 -0.26
CA LYS A 26 -14.34 -4.26 -1.01
C LYS A 26 -13.82 -3.63 -2.31
N GLU A 27 -14.62 -2.82 -2.99
CA GLU A 27 -14.20 -2.20 -4.25
C GLU A 27 -13.07 -1.21 -4.01
N ASN A 28 -13.25 -0.32 -3.03
CA ASN A 28 -12.25 0.64 -2.59
C ASN A 28 -10.98 -0.04 -2.08
N TYR A 29 -11.11 -1.12 -1.31
CA TYR A 29 -9.97 -1.92 -0.86
C TYR A 29 -9.15 -2.47 -2.04
N LEU A 30 -9.79 -3.12 -3.01
CA LEU A 30 -9.11 -3.75 -4.15
C LEU A 30 -8.39 -2.71 -5.02
N ILE A 31 -9.03 -1.57 -5.30
CA ILE A 31 -8.43 -0.49 -6.09
C ILE A 31 -7.20 0.06 -5.37
N ALA A 32 -7.32 0.36 -4.07
CA ALA A 32 -6.21 0.87 -3.27
C ALA A 32 -5.04 -0.14 -3.18
N GLU A 33 -5.35 -1.44 -2.99
CA GLU A 33 -4.35 -2.49 -2.96
C GLU A 33 -3.55 -2.58 -4.28
N MET A 34 -4.24 -2.51 -5.42
CA MET A 34 -3.60 -2.50 -6.74
C MET A 34 -2.67 -1.29 -6.93
N ILE A 35 -3.09 -0.11 -6.49
CA ILE A 35 -2.27 1.11 -6.55
C ILE A 35 -1.02 0.96 -5.67
N LEU A 36 -1.17 0.51 -4.42
CA LEU A 36 -0.04 0.32 -3.51
C LEU A 36 0.94 -0.74 -4.02
N ARG A 37 0.45 -1.81 -4.67
CA ARG A 37 1.31 -2.82 -5.33
C ARG A 37 2.13 -2.20 -6.47
N ARG A 38 1.54 -1.30 -7.27
CA ARG A 38 2.25 -0.60 -8.34
C ARG A 38 3.30 0.36 -7.79
N GLU A 39 2.94 1.19 -6.81
CA GLU A 39 3.87 2.15 -6.20
C GLU A 39 5.04 1.45 -5.52
N HIS A 40 4.78 0.35 -4.80
CA HIS A 40 5.84 -0.46 -4.20
C HIS A 40 6.85 -0.96 -5.23
N ARG A 41 6.39 -1.48 -6.37
CA ARG A 41 7.28 -1.94 -7.44
C ARG A 41 8.14 -0.80 -8.00
N ILE A 42 7.53 0.35 -8.29
CA ILE A 42 8.25 1.53 -8.79
C ILE A 42 9.30 2.01 -7.79
N GLU A 43 8.97 2.02 -6.50
CA GLU A 43 9.92 2.45 -5.47
C GLU A 43 11.06 1.44 -5.29
N MET A 44 10.77 0.13 -5.36
CA MET A 44 11.83 -0.88 -5.37
C MET A 44 12.75 -0.77 -6.57
N GLU A 45 12.22 -0.47 -7.76
CA GLU A 45 13.05 -0.25 -8.96
C GLU A 45 14.01 0.93 -8.75
N LYS A 46 13.53 2.03 -8.15
CA LYS A 46 14.38 3.20 -7.81
C LYS A 46 15.41 2.94 -6.72
N GLU A 47 15.11 2.13 -5.69
CA GLU A 47 16.10 1.80 -4.67
C GLU A 47 17.24 0.91 -5.20
N ASN A 48 17.04 0.25 -6.34
CA ASN A 48 18.03 -0.61 -6.99
C ASN A 48 18.83 0.11 -8.10
N GLU A 49 18.53 1.37 -8.40
CA GLU A 49 19.31 2.27 -9.28
C GLU A 49 20.38 3.03 -8.49
#